data_AF-A0A7J4IJW2-F1
#
_entry.id   AF-A0A7J4IJW2-F1
#
_cell.length_a   1.000
_cell.length_b   1.000
_cell.length_c   1.000
_cell.angle_alpha   90.00
_cell.angle_beta   90.00
_cell.angle_gamma   90.00
#
_symmetry.space_group_name_H-M   'P 1'
#
loop_
_entity.id
_entity.type
_entity.pdbx_description
1 polymer ?
#
loop_
_entity_poly.entity_id
_entity_poly.type
_entity_poly.pdbx_seq_one_letter_code
_entity_poly.pdbx_strand_id
1 'polypeptide(L)'
;EQGGCAVDARIIVDDCPKEVAIGERLELPLEYFNPRSVAVIGASSDSRKMGYAVMHNLLQFPGQLYPVNNKRGDVQGLKAYQSVTEIPAPVDMAVVTVPANFVPKVVEECGQKGVPIVVIITAGFKEMGEQGRALEERVMAIAKGYGTRIIGPNCLGLIVPPRGLDTTYVHESPRPGSIAFISQSGAIINTVVDWSLAEEIGFSAVVSVGNQADLNFLDYLNWVRRDPRTKGVILYIEEIRDGRTFMKVVEEVSREKPVVAIKSGSSLKGQAAASSHTGSLSGSYDVYMEAFRRSGVIPVHTLTGAFQVAEMLASPKGYPRGRRAIVITNAGGFAVLSSDYAERYGVELVDLPQEVVEEMNGFLPDFWNKGNPIDLLGDASDARFRRTFELLARHDDFWDIAFVVSFPNLVLGSEAIANEIVRFSEQTGNMIVGTLLGGDSMQRGRDILREHHIPSFEELDFTFRVMGRILWQRFR
;
A
#
# COMPACT_ATOMS: atom_id res chain seq x y z
N GLU A 1 31.03 5.51 45.90
CA GLU A 1 30.57 6.20 44.68
C GLU A 1 29.27 6.92 44.99
N GLN A 2 29.34 8.23 45.25
CA GLN A 2 28.17 9.09 45.39
C GLN A 2 28.08 9.95 44.13
N GLY A 3 27.23 9.52 43.20
CA GLY A 3 26.89 10.28 42.00
C GLY A 3 25.39 10.16 41.79
N GLY A 4 24.71 11.30 41.65
CA GLY A 4 23.29 11.33 41.32
C GLY A 4 23.05 10.68 39.96
N CYS A 5 22.01 9.85 39.88
CA CYS A 5 21.49 9.32 38.63
C CYS A 5 20.49 10.33 38.06
N ALA A 6 20.77 10.87 36.88
CA ALA A 6 19.77 11.59 36.10
C ALA A 6 18.86 10.57 35.42
N VAL A 7 17.59 10.55 35.82
CA VAL A 7 16.54 9.76 35.16
C VAL A 7 15.66 10.70 34.35
N ASP A 8 15.50 10.40 33.06
CA ASP A 8 14.45 11.00 32.24
C ASP A 8 13.14 10.28 32.59
N ALA A 9 12.35 10.91 33.46
CA ALA A 9 11.11 10.36 33.97
C ALA A 9 9.92 11.21 33.49
N ARG A 10 8.98 10.58 32.80
CA ARG A 10 7.72 11.20 32.41
C ARG A 10 6.71 11.04 33.54
N ILE A 11 6.45 12.12 34.28
CA ILE A 11 5.48 12.14 35.37
C ILE A 11 4.10 12.46 34.78
N ILE A 12 3.14 11.55 34.97
CA ILE A 12 1.73 11.84 34.70
C ILE A 12 1.26 12.75 35.84
N VAL A 13 1.10 14.03 35.54
CA VAL A 13 0.71 15.07 36.53
C VAL A 13 -0.81 15.21 36.65
N ASP A 14 -1.56 14.50 35.80
CA ASP A 14 -3.01 14.56 35.74
C ASP A 14 -3.53 13.27 35.06
N ASP A 15 -4.38 12.52 35.77
CA ASP A 15 -5.02 11.30 35.27
C ASP A 15 -6.30 11.61 34.49
N CYS A 16 -6.74 12.87 34.42
CA CYS A 16 -7.81 13.26 33.53
C CYS A 16 -7.29 13.29 32.09
N PRO A 17 -7.86 12.48 31.17
CA PRO A 17 -7.59 12.64 29.75
C PRO A 17 -8.04 14.06 29.37
N LYS A 18 -7.09 14.96 29.12
CA LYS A 18 -7.41 16.20 28.42
C LYS A 18 -7.84 15.77 27.02
N GLU A 19 -9.13 15.89 26.72
CA GLU A 19 -9.61 15.81 25.35
C GLU A 19 -8.89 16.91 24.58
N VAL A 20 -7.87 16.53 23.83
CA VAL A 20 -7.36 17.37 22.76
C VAL A 20 -8.52 17.45 21.78
N ALA A 21 -9.16 18.61 21.70
CA ALA A 21 -10.21 18.85 20.73
C ALA A 21 -9.68 18.41 19.36
N ILE A 22 -10.26 17.34 18.83
CA ILE A 22 -10.00 16.91 17.45
C ILE A 22 -10.58 18.05 16.62
N GLY A 23 -9.72 18.95 16.14
CA GLY A 23 -10.17 20.04 15.29
C GLY A 23 -10.93 19.45 14.12
N GLU A 24 -12.20 19.82 13.95
CA GLU A 24 -12.99 19.41 12.78
C GLU A 24 -12.22 19.85 11.53
N ARG A 25 -11.64 18.87 10.84
CA ARG A 25 -10.87 19.12 9.64
C ARG A 25 -11.84 19.04 8.48
N LEU A 26 -11.97 20.15 7.75
CA LEU A 26 -12.84 20.23 6.58
C LEU A 26 -12.44 19.13 5.57
N GLU A 27 -13.42 18.34 5.16
CA GLU A 27 -13.22 17.34 4.12
C GLU A 27 -12.77 18.01 2.82
N LEU A 28 -11.71 17.45 2.21
CA LEU A 28 -11.24 17.91 0.92
C LEU A 28 -12.16 17.41 -0.21
N PRO A 29 -12.53 18.27 -1.16
CA PRO A 29 -13.22 17.84 -2.37
C PRO A 29 -12.39 16.82 -3.17
N LEU A 30 -12.99 15.70 -3.56
CA LEU A 30 -12.32 14.65 -4.35
C LEU A 30 -11.79 15.16 -5.71
N GLU A 31 -12.36 16.25 -6.21
CA GLU A 31 -11.95 16.94 -7.43
C GLU A 31 -10.53 17.52 -7.34
N TYR A 32 -9.99 17.77 -6.14
CA TYR A 32 -8.61 18.24 -5.97
C TYR A 32 -7.58 17.21 -6.43
N PHE A 33 -7.94 15.93 -6.39
CA PHE A 33 -7.12 14.82 -6.89
C PHE A 33 -7.52 14.38 -8.31
N ASN A 34 -8.47 15.07 -8.94
CA ASN A 34 -8.94 14.83 -10.30
C ASN A 34 -8.96 16.14 -11.12
N PRO A 35 -7.82 16.85 -11.25
CA PRO A 35 -7.76 18.09 -11.99
C PRO A 35 -8.09 17.87 -13.47
N ARG A 36 -8.61 18.89 -14.15
CA ARG A 36 -8.74 18.94 -15.61
C ARG A 36 -7.66 19.79 -16.25
N SER A 37 -6.97 20.60 -15.46
CA SER A 37 -5.83 21.39 -15.89
C SER A 37 -4.72 21.44 -14.84
N VAL A 38 -3.48 21.35 -15.30
CA VAL A 38 -2.27 21.36 -14.45
C VAL A 38 -1.30 22.41 -14.96
N ALA A 39 -0.82 23.28 -14.07
CA ALA A 39 0.28 24.19 -14.36
C ALA A 39 1.59 23.66 -13.75
N VAL A 40 2.69 23.65 -14.51
CA VAL A 40 4.01 23.22 -14.03
C VAL A 40 4.92 24.44 -13.89
N ILE A 41 5.13 24.88 -12.65
CA ILE A 41 5.88 26.09 -12.31
C ILE A 41 7.33 25.75 -12.05
N GLY A 42 8.20 26.23 -12.93
CA GLY A 42 9.59 25.76 -13.04
C GLY A 42 9.78 24.74 -14.16
N ALA A 43 8.80 24.57 -15.05
CA ALA A 43 8.88 23.71 -16.22
C ALA A 43 10.15 23.99 -17.05
N SER A 44 10.77 22.97 -17.60
CA SER A 44 12.01 23.12 -18.36
C SER A 44 12.13 22.14 -19.52
N SER A 45 12.91 22.53 -20.53
CA SER A 45 13.39 21.64 -21.60
C SER A 45 14.80 21.08 -21.32
N ASP A 46 15.42 21.42 -20.18
CA ASP A 46 16.70 20.83 -19.74
C ASP A 46 16.43 19.53 -18.98
N SER A 47 16.81 18.39 -19.56
CA SER A 47 16.52 17.05 -19.04
C SER A 47 17.11 16.75 -17.65
N ARG A 48 18.02 17.60 -17.16
CA ARG A 48 18.63 17.46 -15.83
C ARG A 48 17.83 18.16 -14.73
N LYS A 49 16.74 18.85 -15.04
CA LYS A 49 15.93 19.60 -14.06
C LYS A 49 14.67 18.84 -13.68
N MET A 50 14.28 18.93 -12.41
CA MET A 50 13.03 18.35 -11.90
C MET A 50 11.80 18.81 -12.70
N GLY A 51 11.74 20.10 -13.05
CA GLY A 51 10.64 20.64 -13.85
C GLY A 51 10.61 20.14 -15.31
N TYR A 52 11.69 19.53 -15.82
CA TYR A 52 11.62 18.76 -17.06
C TYR A 52 10.95 17.42 -16.83
N ALA A 53 11.39 16.67 -15.79
CA ALA A 53 10.88 15.33 -15.50
C ALA A 53 9.38 15.34 -15.17
N VAL A 54 8.93 16.26 -14.30
CA VAL A 54 7.51 16.44 -13.98
C VAL A 54 6.70 16.78 -15.22
N MET A 55 7.21 17.69 -16.05
CA MET A 55 6.54 18.07 -17.29
C MET A 55 6.45 16.87 -18.25
N HIS A 56 7.51 16.08 -18.36
CA HIS A 56 7.58 14.88 -19.20
C HIS A 56 6.55 13.84 -18.76
N ASN A 57 6.47 13.54 -17.47
CA ASN A 57 5.50 12.58 -16.92
C ASN A 57 4.06 13.07 -17.09
N LEU A 58 3.81 14.38 -17.11
CA LEU A 58 2.48 14.94 -17.36
C LEU A 58 2.10 15.01 -18.85
N LEU A 59 2.98 14.69 -19.81
CA LEU A 59 2.61 14.73 -21.24
C LEU A 59 1.52 13.73 -21.60
N GLN A 60 1.37 12.64 -20.84
CA GLN A 60 0.31 11.65 -20.99
C GLN A 60 -1.02 12.07 -20.31
N PHE A 61 -1.01 13.15 -19.52
CA PHE A 61 -2.21 13.64 -18.84
C PHE A 61 -3.23 14.11 -19.89
N PRO A 62 -4.47 13.59 -19.89
CA PRO A 62 -5.45 13.88 -20.92
C PRO A 62 -6.07 15.28 -20.79
N GLY A 63 -5.80 16.01 -19.70
CA GLY A 63 -6.28 17.36 -19.47
C GLY A 63 -5.34 18.44 -20.01
N GLN A 64 -5.62 19.70 -19.67
CA GLN A 64 -4.84 20.82 -20.16
C GLN A 64 -3.55 21.00 -19.35
N LEU A 65 -2.41 21.09 -20.04
CA LEU A 65 -1.11 21.25 -19.41
C LEU A 65 -0.52 22.63 -19.72
N TYR A 66 -0.12 23.36 -18.69
CA TYR A 66 0.41 24.73 -18.79
C TYR A 66 1.82 24.83 -18.22
N PRO A 67 2.87 24.81 -19.06
CA PRO A 67 4.22 25.11 -18.61
C PRO A 67 4.33 26.57 -18.15
N VAL A 68 4.94 26.81 -16.99
CA VAL A 68 5.25 28.15 -16.49
C VAL A 68 6.76 28.30 -16.36
N ASN A 69 7.33 29.19 -17.17
CA ASN A 69 8.75 29.49 -17.24
C ASN A 69 8.98 30.98 -17.59
N ASN A 70 9.69 31.70 -16.73
CA ASN A 70 9.93 33.14 -16.90
C ASN A 70 10.95 33.51 -18.00
N LYS A 71 11.56 32.54 -18.69
CA LYS A 71 12.61 32.78 -19.70
C LYS A 71 12.26 32.25 -21.09
N ARG A 72 11.34 31.30 -21.21
CA ARG A 72 11.05 30.58 -22.46
C ARG A 72 9.58 30.75 -22.83
N GLY A 73 9.30 30.89 -24.13
CA GLY A 73 7.94 30.91 -24.67
C GLY A 73 7.37 29.52 -25.00
N ASP A 74 8.22 28.49 -24.94
CA ASP A 74 7.90 27.08 -25.19
C ASP A 74 8.67 26.19 -24.20
N VAL A 75 8.03 25.11 -23.77
CA VAL A 75 8.64 24.00 -23.04
C VAL A 75 8.05 22.68 -23.54
N GLN A 76 8.92 21.78 -24.01
CA GLN A 76 8.55 20.45 -24.51
C GLN A 76 7.42 20.47 -25.58
N GLY A 77 7.42 21.48 -26.46
CA GLY A 77 6.45 21.61 -27.55
C GLY A 77 5.14 22.32 -27.15
N LEU A 78 5.02 22.74 -25.90
CA LEU A 78 3.84 23.42 -25.36
C LEU A 78 4.15 24.89 -25.06
N LYS A 79 3.20 25.77 -25.37
CA LYS A 79 3.30 27.21 -25.08
C LYS A 79 3.50 27.42 -23.57
N ALA A 80 4.59 28.11 -23.21
CA ALA A 80 4.89 28.47 -21.84
C ALA A 80 4.43 29.89 -21.50
N TYR A 81 4.05 30.09 -20.23
CA TYR A 81 3.63 31.38 -19.68
C TYR A 81 4.67 31.89 -18.68
N GLN A 82 4.82 33.21 -18.50
CA GLN A 82 5.85 33.73 -17.59
C GLN A 82 5.46 33.56 -16.12
N SER A 83 4.16 33.61 -15.82
CA SER A 83 3.56 33.34 -14.51
C SER A 83 2.29 32.50 -14.66
N VAL A 84 1.84 31.91 -13.55
CA VAL A 84 0.56 31.17 -13.52
C VAL A 84 -0.65 32.11 -13.72
N THR A 85 -0.51 33.39 -13.38
CA THR A 85 -1.55 34.41 -13.53
C THR A 85 -1.80 34.81 -14.99
N GLU A 86 -0.82 34.61 -15.89
CA GLU A 86 -0.96 34.89 -17.33
C GLU A 86 -1.72 33.80 -18.10
N ILE A 87 -1.94 32.63 -17.49
CA ILE A 87 -2.70 31.55 -18.14
C ILE A 87 -4.14 32.05 -18.33
N PRO A 88 -4.72 32.04 -19.55
CA PRO A 88 -6.06 32.59 -19.78
C PRO A 88 -7.18 31.70 -19.22
N ALA A 89 -6.93 30.40 -19.08
CA ALA A 89 -7.88 29.41 -18.62
C ALA A 89 -7.77 29.14 -17.11
N PRO A 90 -8.78 28.49 -16.47
CA PRO A 90 -8.68 28.00 -15.10
C PRO A 90 -7.56 26.96 -14.93
N VAL A 91 -6.94 26.96 -13.75
CA VAL A 91 -5.89 26.02 -13.36
C VAL A 91 -6.37 25.26 -12.12
N ASP A 92 -6.66 23.97 -12.28
CA ASP A 92 -7.20 23.14 -11.20
C ASP A 92 -6.09 22.66 -10.24
N MET A 93 -4.85 22.52 -10.71
CA MET A 93 -3.68 22.15 -9.90
C MET A 93 -2.41 22.85 -10.39
N ALA A 94 -1.52 23.22 -9.47
CA ALA A 94 -0.17 23.68 -9.82
C ALA A 94 0.92 22.81 -9.18
N VAL A 95 1.96 22.48 -9.93
CA VAL A 95 3.13 21.73 -9.47
C VAL A 95 4.35 22.65 -9.47
N VAL A 96 5.01 22.78 -8.32
CA VAL A 96 6.09 23.75 -8.09
C VAL A 96 7.41 23.04 -7.94
N THR A 97 8.35 23.37 -8.83
CA THR A 97 9.73 22.82 -8.86
C THR A 97 10.79 23.93 -8.85
N VAL A 98 10.44 25.16 -8.45
CA VAL A 98 11.38 26.29 -8.35
C VAL A 98 12.14 26.29 -7.02
N PRO A 99 13.31 26.95 -6.90
CA PRO A 99 14.04 27.02 -5.63
C PRO A 99 13.19 27.58 -4.47
N ALA A 100 13.43 27.09 -3.24
CA ALA A 100 12.59 27.35 -2.06
C ALA A 100 12.29 28.83 -1.82
N ASN A 101 13.28 29.71 -1.98
CA ASN A 101 13.13 31.15 -1.77
C ASN A 101 12.09 31.83 -2.67
N PHE A 102 11.76 31.22 -3.82
CA PHE A 102 10.74 31.74 -4.74
C PHE A 102 9.35 31.15 -4.50
N VAL A 103 9.24 30.08 -3.72
CA VAL A 103 7.98 29.37 -3.49
C VAL A 103 6.90 30.26 -2.85
N PRO A 104 7.17 31.13 -1.86
CA PRO A 104 6.14 32.02 -1.31
C PRO A 104 5.45 32.90 -2.37
N LYS A 105 6.24 33.48 -3.29
CA LYS A 105 5.72 34.30 -4.38
C LYS A 105 4.87 33.46 -5.35
N VAL A 106 5.36 32.27 -5.70
CA VAL A 106 4.63 31.36 -6.58
C VAL A 106 3.28 30.93 -5.97
N VAL A 107 3.25 30.63 -4.67
CA VAL A 107 2.00 30.25 -3.98
C VAL A 107 1.03 31.43 -3.90
N GLU A 108 1.53 32.66 -3.73
CA GLU A 108 0.70 33.87 -3.83
C GLU A 108 0.09 34.04 -5.23
N GLU A 109 0.89 33.87 -6.29
CA GLU A 109 0.39 33.93 -7.68
C GLU A 109 -0.64 32.82 -7.97
N CYS A 110 -0.43 31.60 -7.45
CA CYS A 110 -1.41 30.52 -7.52
C CYS A 110 -2.72 30.90 -6.81
N GLY A 111 -2.63 31.49 -5.62
CA GLY A 111 -3.79 31.98 -4.86
C GLY A 111 -4.56 33.06 -5.62
N GLN A 112 -3.87 34.04 -6.21
CA GLN A 112 -4.48 35.09 -7.05
C GLN A 112 -5.18 34.50 -8.29
N LYS A 113 -4.61 33.45 -8.88
CA LYS A 113 -5.21 32.71 -10.00
C LYS A 113 -6.40 31.84 -9.59
N GLY A 114 -6.61 31.63 -8.29
CA GLY A 114 -7.67 30.77 -7.76
C GLY A 114 -7.35 29.29 -7.85
N VAL A 115 -6.06 28.91 -7.83
CA VAL A 115 -5.65 27.51 -7.85
C VAL A 115 -5.99 26.87 -6.50
N PRO A 116 -6.84 25.82 -6.46
CA PRO A 116 -7.30 25.25 -5.20
C PRO A 116 -6.23 24.37 -4.52
N ILE A 117 -5.34 23.74 -5.29
CA ILE A 117 -4.31 22.85 -4.76
C ILE A 117 -2.95 23.03 -5.43
N VAL A 118 -1.89 23.08 -4.62
CA VAL A 118 -0.50 23.25 -5.08
C VAL A 118 0.37 22.13 -4.53
N VAL A 119 1.04 21.41 -5.44
CA VAL A 119 2.03 20.37 -5.13
C VAL A 119 3.41 21.01 -5.11
N ILE A 120 4.06 21.03 -3.94
CA ILE A 120 5.40 21.61 -3.80
C ILE A 120 6.42 20.47 -3.72
N ILE A 121 7.10 20.22 -4.83
CA ILE A 121 8.17 19.22 -4.93
C ILE A 121 9.43 19.71 -4.22
N THR A 122 9.67 21.01 -4.27
CA THR A 122 10.85 21.70 -3.73
C THR A 122 11.13 21.38 -2.27
N ALA A 123 12.37 20.99 -1.97
CA ALA A 123 12.95 20.92 -0.63
C ALA A 123 13.60 22.26 -0.22
N GLY A 124 14.10 22.37 1.01
CA GLY A 124 14.63 23.59 1.62
C GLY A 124 13.74 24.21 2.70
N PHE A 125 12.84 23.42 3.30
CA PHE A 125 11.85 23.86 4.29
C PHE A 125 12.23 23.35 5.68
N LYS A 126 11.27 22.95 6.53
CA LYS A 126 11.54 22.62 7.95
C LYS A 126 12.62 21.56 8.16
N GLU A 127 12.86 20.69 7.18
CA GLU A 127 13.93 19.69 7.20
C GLU A 127 15.34 20.31 7.21
N MET A 128 15.47 21.60 6.87
CA MET A 128 16.72 22.37 6.95
C MET A 128 16.85 23.18 8.26
N GLY A 129 15.96 22.97 9.23
CA GLY A 129 15.98 23.66 10.53
C GLY A 129 15.16 24.96 10.56
N GLU A 130 15.49 25.85 11.50
CA GLU A 130 14.63 26.98 11.90
C GLU A 130 14.31 27.96 10.75
N GLN A 131 15.29 28.27 9.90
CA GLN A 131 15.07 29.16 8.75
C GLN A 131 14.11 28.55 7.73
N GLY A 132 14.26 27.26 7.45
CA GLY A 132 13.37 26.54 6.54
C GLY A 132 11.98 26.34 7.14
N ARG A 133 11.87 26.20 8.46
CA ARG A 133 10.59 26.20 9.18
C ARG A 133 9.86 27.54 9.03
N ALA A 134 10.55 28.67 9.23
CA ALA A 134 9.96 29.99 9.03
C ALA A 134 9.50 30.20 7.58
N LEU A 135 10.23 29.66 6.61
CA LEU A 135 9.83 29.67 5.20
C LEU A 135 8.56 28.83 4.96
N GLU A 136 8.48 27.63 5.55
CA GLU A 136 7.29 26.76 5.48
C GLU A 136 6.06 27.45 6.08
N GLU A 137 6.19 28.04 7.26
CA GLU A 137 5.13 28.79 7.94
C GLU A 137 4.65 29.98 7.09
N ARG A 138 5.55 30.70 6.42
CA ARG A 138 5.19 31.77 5.49
C ARG A 138 4.39 31.25 4.31
N VAL A 139 4.79 30.11 3.70
CA VAL A 139 4.04 29.51 2.60
C VAL A 139 2.64 29.10 3.07
N MET A 140 2.51 28.49 4.25
CA MET A 140 1.21 28.09 4.80
C MET A 140 0.31 29.30 5.07
N ALA A 141 0.86 30.40 5.60
CA ALA A 141 0.10 31.63 5.85
C ALA A 141 -0.46 32.22 4.55
N ILE A 142 0.32 32.26 3.48
CA ILE A 142 -0.12 32.73 2.16
C ILE A 142 -1.22 31.80 1.61
N ALA A 143 -0.97 30.49 1.60
CA ALA A 143 -1.92 29.50 1.08
C ALA A 143 -3.28 29.60 1.80
N LYS A 144 -3.27 29.70 3.13
CA LYS A 144 -4.47 29.89 3.96
C LYS A 144 -5.22 31.18 3.60
N GLY A 145 -4.50 32.27 3.31
CA GLY A 145 -5.11 33.56 2.94
C GLY A 145 -5.94 33.50 1.65
N TYR A 146 -5.59 32.60 0.72
CA TYR A 146 -6.31 32.40 -0.55
C TYR A 146 -7.22 31.17 -0.56
N GLY A 147 -7.23 30.36 0.50
CA GLY A 147 -7.95 29.08 0.52
C GLY A 147 -7.29 27.98 -0.33
N THR A 148 -6.05 28.18 -0.77
CA THR A 148 -5.26 27.19 -1.50
C THR A 148 -4.71 26.14 -0.53
N ARG A 149 -4.80 24.88 -0.92
CA ARG A 149 -4.28 23.73 -0.15
C ARG A 149 -2.93 23.27 -0.68
N ILE A 150 -2.07 22.73 0.18
CA ILE A 150 -0.70 22.36 -0.16
C ILE A 150 -0.43 20.86 0.03
N ILE A 151 0.16 20.23 -0.99
CA ILE A 151 0.79 18.91 -0.92
C ILE A 151 2.30 19.09 -0.76
N GLY A 152 2.89 18.42 0.23
CA GLY A 152 4.29 18.59 0.61
C GLY A 152 4.48 19.69 1.68
N PRO A 153 5.51 20.57 1.57
CA PRO A 153 6.57 20.59 0.56
C PRO A 153 7.53 19.40 0.72
N ASN A 154 8.68 19.42 0.02
CA ASN A 154 9.69 18.35 0.07
C ASN A 154 9.04 16.97 -0.15
N CYS A 155 8.34 16.84 -1.27
CA CYS A 155 7.65 15.61 -1.64
C CYS A 155 8.05 15.20 -3.06
N LEU A 156 7.82 13.95 -3.40
CA LEU A 156 7.92 13.48 -4.78
C LEU A 156 6.69 13.88 -5.61
N GLY A 157 5.56 14.23 -4.98
CA GLY A 157 4.29 14.52 -5.63
C GLY A 157 3.28 13.38 -5.48
N LEU A 158 2.32 13.30 -6.40
CA LEU A 158 1.32 12.23 -6.43
C LEU A 158 1.10 11.72 -7.87
N ILE A 159 0.67 10.47 -7.95
CA ILE A 159 0.33 9.79 -9.19
C ILE A 159 -1.08 9.22 -9.05
N VAL A 160 -1.94 9.46 -10.06
CA VAL A 160 -3.25 8.83 -10.22
C VAL A 160 -3.25 8.14 -11.58
N PRO A 161 -2.70 6.91 -11.68
CA PRO A 161 -2.49 6.25 -12.96
C PRO A 161 -3.75 6.11 -13.83
N PRO A 162 -4.95 5.78 -13.28
CA PRO A 162 -6.18 5.71 -14.08
C PRO A 162 -6.61 7.05 -14.72
N ARG A 163 -5.96 8.16 -14.35
CA ARG A 163 -6.20 9.50 -14.88
C ARG A 163 -5.04 10.02 -15.71
N GLY A 164 -3.93 9.28 -15.83
CA GLY A 164 -2.70 9.77 -16.45
C GLY A 164 -2.08 10.96 -15.74
N LEU A 165 -2.46 11.22 -14.47
CA LEU A 165 -1.89 12.30 -13.67
C LEU A 165 -0.64 11.77 -12.97
N ASP A 166 0.52 12.30 -13.31
CA ASP A 166 1.78 11.99 -12.63
C ASP A 166 2.54 13.29 -12.40
N THR A 167 2.43 13.85 -11.18
CA THR A 167 3.09 15.12 -10.83
C THR A 167 4.52 14.91 -10.35
N THR A 168 5.10 13.72 -10.57
CA THR A 168 6.35 13.30 -9.97
C THR A 168 7.49 13.30 -10.98
N TYR A 169 8.66 12.82 -10.55
CA TYR A 169 9.83 12.62 -11.40
C TYR A 169 10.30 11.16 -11.38
N VAL A 170 9.37 10.20 -11.20
CA VAL A 170 9.65 8.77 -11.39
C VAL A 170 10.14 8.51 -12.82
N HIS A 171 10.91 7.43 -12.99
CA HIS A 171 11.46 7.09 -14.31
C HIS A 171 10.37 6.76 -15.33
N GLU A 172 9.37 5.99 -14.89
CA GLU A 172 8.21 5.60 -15.68
C GLU A 172 6.98 5.56 -14.76
N SER A 173 5.83 6.03 -15.25
CA SER A 173 4.59 6.03 -14.49
C SER A 173 4.06 4.60 -14.31
N PRO A 174 3.55 4.22 -13.12
CA PRO A 174 3.06 2.87 -12.90
C PRO A 174 1.75 2.62 -13.64
N ARG A 175 1.41 1.33 -13.83
CA ARG A 175 0.15 0.90 -14.44
C ARG A 175 -1.07 1.22 -13.54
N PRO A 176 -2.27 1.43 -14.11
CA PRO A 176 -3.49 1.52 -13.32
C PRO A 176 -3.84 0.20 -12.62
N GLY A 177 -4.30 0.30 -11.38
CA GLY A 177 -4.77 -0.83 -10.58
C GLY A 177 -5.64 -0.37 -9.41
N SER A 178 -5.68 -1.20 -8.36
CA SER A 178 -6.63 -1.03 -7.24
C SER A 178 -5.97 -0.75 -5.89
N ILE A 179 -4.63 -0.72 -5.81
CA ILE A 179 -3.92 -0.45 -4.55
C ILE A 179 -3.56 1.03 -4.46
N ALA A 180 -3.80 1.66 -3.32
CA ALA A 180 -3.27 2.98 -3.02
C ALA A 180 -1.97 2.84 -2.21
N PHE A 181 -0.89 3.51 -2.61
CA PHE A 181 0.36 3.52 -1.88
C PHE A 181 0.70 4.91 -1.38
N ILE A 182 0.76 5.08 -0.06
CA ILE A 182 0.97 6.37 0.60
C ILE A 182 2.25 6.28 1.44
N SER A 183 3.25 7.10 1.13
CA SER A 183 4.58 6.99 1.74
C SER A 183 5.15 8.35 2.13
N GLN A 184 5.79 8.39 3.30
CA GLN A 184 6.62 9.52 3.72
C GLN A 184 7.96 9.60 2.98
N SER A 185 8.45 8.49 2.43
CA SER A 185 9.74 8.45 1.72
C SER A 185 9.53 8.49 0.20
N GLY A 186 10.01 9.56 -0.44
CA GLY A 186 10.02 9.69 -1.89
C GLY A 186 10.94 8.67 -2.58
N ALA A 187 12.07 8.33 -1.96
CA ALA A 187 12.98 7.31 -2.49
C ALA A 187 12.31 5.93 -2.54
N ILE A 188 11.57 5.56 -1.49
CA ILE A 188 10.79 4.32 -1.47
C ILE A 188 9.73 4.33 -2.56
N ILE A 189 9.06 5.46 -2.81
CA ILE A 189 8.09 5.55 -3.91
C ILE A 189 8.76 5.32 -5.26
N ASN A 190 9.89 5.97 -5.56
CA ASN A 190 10.61 5.77 -6.82
C ASN A 190 10.95 4.28 -7.03
N THR A 191 11.50 3.62 -6.01
CA THR A 191 11.85 2.19 -6.09
C THR A 191 10.62 1.31 -6.26
N VAL A 192 9.53 1.60 -5.55
CA VAL A 192 8.29 0.82 -5.61
C VAL A 192 7.59 0.97 -6.96
N VAL A 193 7.54 2.18 -7.51
CA VAL A 193 6.95 2.42 -8.82
C VAL A 193 7.72 1.67 -9.92
N ASP A 194 9.05 1.76 -9.91
CA ASP A 194 9.90 1.04 -10.86
C ASP A 194 9.72 -0.49 -10.73
N TRP A 195 9.81 -1.02 -9.51
CA TRP A 195 9.61 -2.45 -9.24
C TRP A 195 8.21 -2.93 -9.63
N SER A 196 7.17 -2.13 -9.41
CA SER A 196 5.79 -2.49 -9.74
C SER A 196 5.56 -2.78 -11.22
N LEU A 197 6.34 -2.13 -12.11
CA LEU A 197 6.24 -2.34 -13.55
C LEU A 197 6.72 -3.75 -13.94
N ALA A 198 7.76 -4.25 -13.27
CA ALA A 198 8.29 -5.59 -13.47
C ALA A 198 7.36 -6.69 -12.92
N GLU A 199 6.70 -6.41 -11.79
CA GLU A 199 5.76 -7.35 -11.15
C GLU A 199 4.32 -7.24 -11.67
N GLU A 200 4.08 -6.34 -12.62
CA GLU A 200 2.76 -6.02 -13.17
C GLU A 200 1.73 -5.58 -12.11
N ILE A 201 2.21 -4.92 -11.06
CA ILE A 201 1.38 -4.37 -9.99
C ILE A 201 0.90 -2.98 -10.39
N GLY A 202 -0.43 -2.79 -10.40
CA GLY A 202 -1.06 -1.50 -10.70
C GLY A 202 -1.50 -0.73 -9.45
N PHE A 203 -1.53 0.61 -9.56
CA PHE A 203 -2.00 1.49 -8.50
C PHE A 203 -3.26 2.28 -8.87
N SER A 204 -4.11 2.49 -7.87
CA SER A 204 -5.19 3.49 -7.91
C SER A 204 -4.65 4.89 -7.63
N ALA A 205 -3.72 5.00 -6.67
CA ALA A 205 -3.04 6.24 -6.30
C ALA A 205 -1.66 5.94 -5.71
N VAL A 206 -0.69 6.82 -5.96
CA VAL A 206 0.61 6.83 -5.29
C VAL A 206 0.83 8.23 -4.74
N VAL A 207 1.13 8.34 -3.45
CA VAL A 207 1.21 9.65 -2.77
C VAL A 207 2.50 9.75 -1.97
N SER A 208 3.29 10.77 -2.31
CA SER A 208 4.37 11.25 -1.46
C SER A 208 3.86 12.30 -0.50
N VAL A 209 3.87 11.93 0.77
CA VAL A 209 3.31 12.75 1.85
C VAL A 209 4.20 13.97 2.15
N GLY A 210 5.52 13.81 1.98
CA GLY A 210 6.53 14.85 2.23
C GLY A 210 6.48 15.38 3.66
N ASN A 211 6.68 16.69 3.79
CA ASN A 211 6.72 17.36 5.08
C ASN A 211 5.39 17.38 5.85
N GLN A 212 4.23 17.16 5.20
CA GLN A 212 2.91 17.28 5.86
C GLN A 212 2.65 18.69 6.44
N ALA A 213 2.97 19.75 5.69
CA ALA A 213 2.76 21.12 6.17
C ALA A 213 1.27 21.51 6.17
N ASP A 214 0.51 21.02 5.19
CA ASP A 214 -0.95 21.14 5.13
C ASP A 214 -1.58 19.75 4.97
N LEU A 215 -1.59 19.16 3.78
CA LEU A 215 -2.16 17.83 3.58
C LEU A 215 -1.26 16.75 4.19
N ASN A 216 -1.86 15.76 4.85
CA ASN A 216 -1.17 14.67 5.53
C ASN A 216 -1.89 13.34 5.32
N PHE A 217 -1.43 12.27 6.00
CA PHE A 217 -2.04 10.94 5.91
C PHE A 217 -3.56 10.92 6.03
N LEU A 218 -4.15 11.72 6.93
CA LEU A 218 -5.59 11.71 7.18
C LEU A 218 -6.38 12.14 5.93
N ASP A 219 -5.87 13.15 5.23
CA ASP A 219 -6.48 13.69 4.01
C ASP A 219 -6.45 12.64 2.89
N TYR A 220 -5.29 11.99 2.71
CA TYR A 220 -5.12 10.97 1.69
C TYR A 220 -5.89 9.69 2.01
N LEU A 221 -5.93 9.26 3.27
CA LEU A 221 -6.73 8.11 3.71
C LEU A 221 -8.22 8.34 3.45
N ASN A 222 -8.74 9.53 3.78
CA ASN A 222 -10.13 9.88 3.49
C ASN A 222 -10.42 9.93 1.99
N TRP A 223 -9.49 10.45 1.18
CA TRP A 223 -9.61 10.43 -0.27
C TRP A 223 -9.68 9.00 -0.82
N VAL A 224 -8.70 8.15 -0.51
CA VAL A 224 -8.64 6.79 -1.06
C VAL A 224 -9.71 5.88 -0.48
N ARG A 225 -10.24 6.16 0.72
CA ARG A 225 -11.45 5.49 1.24
C ARG A 225 -12.66 5.74 0.34
N ARG A 226 -12.83 6.97 -0.14
CA ARG A 226 -13.96 7.37 -1.00
C ARG A 226 -13.80 7.00 -2.47
N ASP A 227 -12.58 6.71 -2.92
CA ASP A 227 -12.34 6.29 -4.31
C ASP A 227 -12.81 4.84 -4.55
N PRO A 228 -13.84 4.58 -5.38
CA PRO A 228 -14.30 3.22 -5.65
C PRO A 228 -13.25 2.34 -6.34
N ARG A 229 -12.22 2.92 -6.98
CA ARG A 229 -11.12 2.18 -7.62
C ARG A 229 -10.13 1.62 -6.62
N THR A 230 -9.89 2.31 -5.51
CA THR A 230 -9.04 1.79 -4.44
C THR A 230 -9.76 0.66 -3.70
N LYS A 231 -9.14 -0.52 -3.68
CA LYS A 231 -9.59 -1.71 -2.97
C LYS A 231 -8.69 -2.08 -1.79
N GLY A 232 -7.44 -1.62 -1.77
CA GLY A 232 -6.52 -1.81 -0.64
C GLY A 232 -5.57 -0.63 -0.51
N VAL A 233 -5.06 -0.40 0.70
CA VAL A 233 -4.15 0.72 1.02
C VAL A 233 -2.87 0.18 1.63
N ILE A 234 -1.72 0.64 1.13
CA ILE A 234 -0.41 0.38 1.71
C ILE A 234 0.16 1.71 2.23
N LEU A 235 0.60 1.71 3.48
CA LEU A 235 1.22 2.85 4.14
C LEU A 235 2.69 2.55 4.43
N TYR A 236 3.59 3.46 4.03
CA TYR A 236 4.96 3.47 4.54
C TYR A 236 5.12 4.64 5.52
N ILE A 237 5.34 4.28 6.79
CA ILE A 237 5.27 5.19 7.94
C ILE A 237 6.63 5.24 8.63
N GLU A 238 7.20 6.43 8.70
CA GLU A 238 8.35 6.78 9.53
C GLU A 238 7.89 7.34 10.86
N GLU A 239 6.95 8.29 10.83
CA GLU A 239 6.38 8.95 12.00
C GLU A 239 4.90 9.26 11.87
N ILE A 240 4.19 9.29 13.00
CA ILE A 240 2.82 9.80 13.12
C ILE A 240 2.81 10.89 14.19
N ARG A 241 2.37 12.09 13.82
CA ARG A 241 2.32 13.26 14.73
C ARG A 241 1.11 13.21 15.65
N ASP A 242 -0.08 13.04 15.07
CA ASP A 242 -1.33 12.88 15.81
C ASP A 242 -1.77 11.41 15.78
N GLY A 243 -1.20 10.62 16.69
CA GLY A 243 -1.47 9.19 16.78
C GLY A 243 -2.93 8.86 17.05
N ARG A 244 -3.63 9.65 17.88
CA ARG A 244 -5.03 9.36 18.25
C ARG A 244 -5.96 9.54 17.06
N THR A 245 -5.87 10.68 16.39
CA THR A 245 -6.70 10.96 15.21
C THR A 245 -6.34 10.02 14.05
N PHE A 246 -5.06 9.72 13.84
CA PHE A 246 -4.64 8.76 12.83
C PHE A 246 -5.25 7.38 13.05
N MET A 247 -5.18 6.85 14.29
CA MET A 247 -5.71 5.53 14.58
C MET A 247 -7.24 5.48 14.41
N LYS A 248 -7.96 6.54 14.78
CA LYS A 248 -9.40 6.65 14.52
C LYS A 248 -9.72 6.61 13.02
N VAL A 249 -9.04 7.42 12.22
CA VAL A 249 -9.28 7.48 10.76
C VAL A 249 -8.91 6.15 10.10
N VAL A 250 -7.79 5.54 10.46
CA VAL A 250 -7.37 4.28 9.85
C VAL A 250 -8.28 3.12 10.27
N GLU A 251 -8.86 3.15 11.46
CA GLU A 251 -9.90 2.20 11.89
C GLU A 251 -11.17 2.33 11.03
N GLU A 252 -11.61 3.55 10.73
CA GLU A 252 -12.75 3.78 9.82
C GLU A 252 -12.44 3.26 8.41
N VAL A 253 -11.22 3.50 7.91
CA VAL A 253 -10.79 3.02 6.60
C VAL A 253 -10.69 1.49 6.59
N SER A 254 -10.09 0.87 7.61
CA SER A 254 -9.81 -0.57 7.66
C SER A 254 -11.07 -1.44 7.71
N ARG A 255 -12.19 -0.88 8.19
CA ARG A 255 -13.52 -1.52 8.14
C ARG A 255 -14.06 -1.65 6.71
N GLU A 256 -13.68 -0.75 5.82
CA GLU A 256 -14.15 -0.74 4.42
C GLU A 256 -13.12 -1.33 3.46
N LYS A 257 -11.84 -1.05 3.70
CA LYS A 257 -10.73 -1.38 2.81
C LYS A 257 -9.52 -1.85 3.61
N PRO A 258 -8.89 -2.98 3.27
CA PRO A 258 -7.67 -3.43 3.91
C PRO A 258 -6.59 -2.35 3.94
N VAL A 259 -6.03 -2.12 5.13
CA VAL A 259 -4.90 -1.22 5.33
C VAL A 259 -3.70 -2.01 5.80
N VAL A 260 -2.64 -1.97 5.02
CA VAL A 260 -1.35 -2.61 5.28
C VAL A 260 -0.33 -1.54 5.59
N ALA A 261 0.53 -1.73 6.60
CA ALA A 261 1.52 -0.74 6.98
C ALA A 261 2.92 -1.33 7.13
N ILE A 262 3.90 -0.62 6.59
CA ILE A 262 5.32 -0.79 6.88
C ILE A 262 5.72 0.34 7.81
N LYS A 263 6.09 -0.01 9.05
CA LYS A 263 6.65 0.93 10.01
C LYS A 263 8.17 0.80 10.02
N SER A 264 8.88 1.86 9.62
CA SER A 264 10.34 1.91 9.76
C SER A 264 10.75 2.12 11.23
N GLY A 265 12.01 1.87 11.57
CA GLY A 265 12.48 2.04 12.96
C GLY A 265 12.04 0.93 13.92
N SER A 266 12.06 -0.33 13.48
CA SER A 266 11.81 -1.49 14.35
C SER A 266 12.96 -1.81 15.31
N SER A 267 14.18 -1.37 15.01
CA SER A 267 15.37 -1.53 15.87
C SER A 267 15.79 -0.20 16.49
N LEU A 268 16.54 -0.25 17.60
CA LEU A 268 17.10 0.96 18.23
C LEU A 268 17.90 1.83 17.24
N LYS A 269 18.73 1.19 16.41
CA LYS A 269 19.49 1.89 15.35
C LYS A 269 18.58 2.48 14.29
N GLY A 270 17.53 1.76 13.90
CA GLY A 270 16.54 2.25 12.94
C GLY A 270 15.74 3.44 13.48
N GLN A 271 15.37 3.41 14.76
CA GLN A 271 14.68 4.53 15.43
C GLN A 271 15.56 5.78 15.47
N ALA A 272 16.85 5.62 15.81
CA ALA A 272 17.81 6.71 15.79
C ALA A 272 17.98 7.29 14.38
N ALA A 273 18.14 6.43 13.37
CA ALA A 273 18.27 6.86 11.96
C ALA A 273 17.03 7.61 11.46
N ALA A 274 15.83 7.08 11.74
CA ALA A 274 14.57 7.76 11.38
C ALA A 274 14.43 9.12 12.10
N SER A 275 14.84 9.20 13.36
CA SER A 275 14.82 10.44 14.14
C SER A 275 15.75 11.51 13.56
N SER A 276 16.97 11.12 13.16
CA SER A 276 17.91 12.02 12.49
C SER A 276 17.44 12.45 11.10
N HIS A 277 16.74 11.58 10.37
CA HIS A 277 16.23 11.86 9.02
C HIS A 277 15.04 12.83 9.04
N THR A 278 14.14 12.70 10.01
CA THR A 278 12.90 13.49 10.10
C THR A 278 13.02 14.70 11.02
N GLY A 279 14.04 14.74 11.87
CA GLY A 279 14.23 15.78 12.88
C GLY A 279 13.25 15.68 14.06
N SER A 280 12.62 14.52 14.27
CA SER A 280 11.67 14.26 15.35
C SER A 280 12.09 13.05 16.21
N LEU A 281 11.52 12.92 17.41
CA LEU A 281 11.77 11.75 18.24
C LEU A 281 10.94 10.55 17.75
N SER A 282 11.61 9.44 17.38
CA SER A 282 10.90 8.22 17.00
C SER A 282 10.13 7.62 18.19
N GLY A 283 8.83 7.40 18.00
CA GLY A 283 7.99 6.71 19.00
C GLY A 283 8.33 5.23 19.15
N SER A 284 7.87 4.61 20.24
CA SER A 284 8.08 3.19 20.52
C SER A 284 7.41 2.31 19.46
N TYR A 285 8.20 1.44 18.82
CA TYR A 285 7.71 0.52 17.79
C TYR A 285 6.60 -0.41 18.30
N ASP A 286 6.72 -0.92 19.54
CA ASP A 286 5.73 -1.82 20.11
C ASP A 286 4.38 -1.13 20.34
N VAL A 287 4.40 0.16 20.69
CA VAL A 287 3.18 0.98 20.80
C VAL A 287 2.51 1.15 19.44
N TYR A 288 3.29 1.33 18.35
CA TYR A 288 2.73 1.35 17.00
C TYR A 288 2.08 0.02 16.64
N MET A 289 2.71 -1.12 16.96
CA MET A 289 2.17 -2.43 16.63
C MET A 289 0.84 -2.71 17.35
N GLU A 290 0.73 -2.37 18.64
CA GLU A 290 -0.54 -2.53 19.38
C GLU A 290 -1.61 -1.55 18.90
N ALA A 291 -1.23 -0.31 18.56
CA ALA A 291 -2.17 0.67 18.03
C ALA A 291 -2.71 0.27 16.64
N PHE A 292 -1.83 -0.21 15.75
CA PHE A 292 -2.21 -0.79 14.46
C PHE A 292 -3.13 -1.99 14.65
N ARG A 293 -2.83 -2.86 15.61
CA ARG A 293 -3.67 -4.01 15.91
C ARG A 293 -5.10 -3.62 16.25
N ARG A 294 -5.27 -2.65 17.16
CA ARG A 294 -6.61 -2.17 17.54
C ARG A 294 -7.35 -1.45 16.41
N SER A 295 -6.61 -0.88 15.46
CA SER A 295 -7.18 -0.09 14.36
C SER A 295 -7.39 -0.93 13.09
N GLY A 296 -7.18 -2.25 13.12
CA GLY A 296 -7.35 -3.14 11.97
C GLY A 296 -6.27 -3.01 10.89
N VAL A 297 -5.14 -2.37 11.21
CA VAL A 297 -3.99 -2.22 10.29
C VAL A 297 -3.12 -3.47 10.35
N ILE A 298 -2.73 -4.00 9.20
CA ILE A 298 -1.89 -5.19 9.08
C ILE A 298 -0.41 -4.78 8.94
N PRO A 299 0.42 -4.98 9.98
CA PRO A 299 1.84 -4.64 9.90
C PRO A 299 2.63 -5.70 9.13
N VAL A 300 3.43 -5.23 8.20
CA VAL A 300 4.35 -6.04 7.38
C VAL A 300 5.76 -5.43 7.42
N HIS A 301 6.77 -6.24 7.09
CA HIS A 301 8.17 -5.82 7.21
C HIS A 301 8.88 -5.62 5.88
N THR A 302 8.26 -6.02 4.77
CA THR A 302 8.85 -5.93 3.43
C THR A 302 7.85 -5.28 2.48
N LEU A 303 8.37 -4.59 1.46
CA LEU A 303 7.56 -3.99 0.40
C LEU A 303 6.79 -5.07 -0.35
N THR A 304 7.47 -6.10 -0.83
CA THR A 304 6.86 -7.26 -1.49
C THR A 304 5.70 -7.84 -0.69
N GLY A 305 5.91 -8.04 0.61
CA GLY A 305 4.87 -8.59 1.45
C GLY A 305 3.70 -7.64 1.69
N ALA A 306 3.92 -6.33 1.67
CA ALA A 306 2.84 -5.36 1.72
C ALA A 306 1.92 -5.45 0.50
N PHE A 307 2.52 -5.58 -0.69
CA PHE A 307 1.78 -5.71 -1.94
C PHE A 307 0.99 -7.00 -2.01
N GLN A 308 1.62 -8.13 -1.73
CA GLN A 308 0.95 -9.42 -1.79
C GLN A 308 -0.21 -9.49 -0.79
N VAL A 309 -0.05 -8.93 0.43
CA VAL A 309 -1.15 -8.82 1.41
C VAL A 309 -2.26 -7.89 0.91
N ALA A 310 -1.90 -6.72 0.38
CA ALA A 310 -2.88 -5.75 -0.08
C ALA A 310 -3.68 -6.27 -1.28
N GLU A 311 -3.03 -6.93 -2.24
CA GLU A 311 -3.66 -7.57 -3.40
C GLU A 311 -4.58 -8.72 -2.99
N MET A 312 -4.09 -9.61 -2.13
CA MET A 312 -4.87 -10.72 -1.57
C MET A 312 -6.17 -10.22 -0.93
N LEU A 313 -6.08 -9.16 -0.12
CA LEU A 313 -7.24 -8.64 0.62
C LEU A 313 -8.10 -7.68 -0.22
N ALA A 314 -7.56 -7.12 -1.30
CA ALA A 314 -8.31 -6.35 -2.28
C ALA A 314 -9.16 -7.23 -3.20
N SER A 315 -8.92 -8.54 -3.22
CA SER A 315 -9.74 -9.50 -3.97
C SER A 315 -11.20 -9.50 -3.49
N PRO A 316 -12.17 -9.93 -4.32
CA PRO A 316 -13.58 -9.96 -3.93
C PRO A 316 -13.88 -10.79 -2.68
N LYS A 317 -13.07 -11.82 -2.39
CA LYS A 317 -13.22 -12.65 -1.18
C LYS A 317 -12.72 -11.93 0.08
N GLY A 318 -11.78 -11.00 -0.06
CA GLY A 318 -11.31 -10.10 0.99
C GLY A 318 -10.79 -10.82 2.24
N TYR A 319 -11.46 -10.60 3.37
CA TYR A 319 -11.28 -11.26 4.67
C TYR A 319 -11.46 -12.79 4.64
N PRO A 320 -10.60 -13.71 5.18
CA PRO A 320 -11.14 -15.03 5.52
C PRO A 320 -12.29 -14.88 6.52
N ARG A 321 -13.26 -15.80 6.44
CA ARG A 321 -14.50 -15.78 7.25
C ARG A 321 -14.29 -16.29 8.67
N GLY A 322 -13.31 -17.16 8.85
CA GLY A 322 -12.88 -17.70 10.12
C GLY A 322 -11.41 -18.11 10.09
N ARG A 323 -11.01 -18.97 11.02
CA ARG A 323 -9.62 -19.38 11.25
C ARG A 323 -9.30 -20.79 10.79
N ARG A 324 -10.33 -21.59 10.49
CA ARG A 324 -10.22 -23.02 10.24
C ARG A 324 -9.59 -23.24 8.88
N ALA A 325 -8.44 -23.87 8.86
CA ALA A 325 -7.65 -24.05 7.66
C ALA A 325 -7.51 -25.53 7.30
N ILE A 326 -7.51 -25.79 6.00
CA ILE A 326 -7.11 -27.06 5.41
C ILE A 326 -5.95 -26.83 4.45
N VAL A 327 -5.10 -27.83 4.31
CA VAL A 327 -4.00 -27.83 3.35
C VAL A 327 -4.20 -28.98 2.38
N ILE A 328 -4.08 -28.73 1.08
CA ILE A 328 -4.12 -29.75 0.03
C ILE A 328 -2.79 -29.70 -0.70
N THR A 329 -2.10 -30.84 -0.79
CA THR A 329 -0.80 -30.95 -1.45
C THR A 329 -0.64 -32.29 -2.14
N ASN A 330 0.20 -32.37 -3.16
CA ASN A 330 0.65 -33.63 -3.76
C ASN A 330 2.05 -34.05 -3.29
N ALA A 331 2.55 -33.46 -2.19
CA ALA A 331 3.85 -33.79 -1.62
C ALA A 331 3.83 -33.79 -0.09
N GLY A 332 4.05 -34.98 0.49
CA GLY A 332 4.12 -35.17 1.94
C GLY A 332 5.19 -34.34 2.65
N GLY A 333 6.32 -34.02 2.00
CA GLY A 333 7.31 -33.10 2.58
C GLY A 333 6.74 -31.69 2.84
N PHE A 334 5.92 -31.19 1.91
CA PHE A 334 5.23 -29.91 2.08
C PHE A 334 4.03 -30.01 3.01
N ALA A 335 3.43 -31.19 3.20
CA ALA A 335 2.45 -31.41 4.27
C ALA A 335 3.09 -31.17 5.63
N VAL A 336 4.25 -31.81 5.91
CA VAL A 336 4.98 -31.62 7.18
C VAL A 336 5.34 -30.16 7.41
N LEU A 337 5.95 -29.50 6.41
CA LEU A 337 6.31 -28.08 6.54
C LEU A 337 5.09 -27.18 6.72
N SER A 338 3.97 -27.48 6.07
CA SER A 338 2.73 -26.72 6.25
C SER A 338 2.21 -26.82 7.68
N SER A 339 2.28 -27.99 8.30
CA SER A 339 1.93 -28.17 9.72
C SER A 339 2.85 -27.37 10.64
N ASP A 340 4.17 -27.45 10.44
CA ASP A 340 5.15 -26.70 11.24
C ASP A 340 4.92 -25.18 11.15
N TYR A 341 4.64 -24.67 9.94
CA TYR A 341 4.37 -23.25 9.73
C TYR A 341 3.00 -22.84 10.25
N ALA A 342 1.98 -23.69 10.12
CA ALA A 342 0.68 -23.42 10.67
C ALA A 342 0.74 -23.26 12.19
N GLU A 343 1.41 -24.18 12.89
CA GLU A 343 1.64 -24.08 14.33
C GLU A 343 2.46 -22.82 14.69
N ARG A 344 3.57 -22.58 13.99
CA ARG A 344 4.44 -21.42 14.23
C ARG A 344 3.70 -20.09 14.10
N TYR A 345 2.79 -19.97 13.13
CA TYR A 345 2.09 -18.72 12.82
C TYR A 345 0.65 -18.66 13.33
N GLY A 346 0.20 -19.68 14.08
CA GLY A 346 -1.13 -19.70 14.69
C GLY A 346 -2.27 -19.85 13.68
N VAL A 347 -2.02 -20.59 12.59
CA VAL A 347 -3.05 -21.02 11.63
C VAL A 347 -3.63 -22.34 12.11
N GLU A 348 -4.94 -22.40 12.28
CA GLU A 348 -5.62 -23.57 12.86
C GLU A 348 -5.90 -24.62 11.79
N LEU A 349 -5.10 -25.68 11.72
CA LEU A 349 -5.41 -26.83 10.87
C LEU A 349 -6.48 -27.70 11.53
N VAL A 350 -7.67 -27.77 10.93
CA VAL A 350 -8.81 -28.53 11.49
C VAL A 350 -8.77 -30.01 11.13
N ASP A 351 -9.31 -30.84 12.00
CA ASP A 351 -9.53 -32.25 11.70
C ASP A 351 -10.58 -32.41 10.58
N LEU A 352 -10.36 -33.38 9.68
CA LEU A 352 -11.31 -33.70 8.64
C LEU A 352 -12.51 -34.46 9.24
N PRO A 353 -13.77 -34.06 8.94
CA PRO A 353 -14.94 -34.83 9.33
C PRO A 353 -14.88 -36.27 8.81
N GLN A 354 -15.41 -37.22 9.59
CA GLN A 354 -15.37 -38.64 9.23
C GLN A 354 -16.02 -38.90 7.88
N GLU A 355 -17.15 -38.25 7.57
CA GLU A 355 -17.84 -38.36 6.27
C GLU A 355 -16.95 -37.91 5.09
N VAL A 356 -16.16 -36.84 5.27
CA VAL A 356 -15.22 -36.35 4.25
C VAL A 356 -14.10 -37.37 4.04
N VAL A 357 -13.56 -37.94 5.12
CA VAL A 357 -12.53 -38.99 5.04
C VAL A 357 -13.07 -40.24 4.34
N GLU A 358 -14.30 -40.65 4.63
CA GLU A 358 -14.96 -41.80 4.00
C GLU A 358 -15.20 -41.58 2.50
N GLU A 359 -15.68 -40.40 2.09
CA GLU A 359 -15.81 -40.06 0.67
C GLU A 359 -14.46 -40.00 -0.05
N MET A 360 -13.41 -39.46 0.59
CA MET A 360 -12.04 -39.44 0.05
C MET A 360 -11.48 -40.86 -0.16
N ASN A 361 -11.73 -41.80 0.77
CA ASN A 361 -11.32 -43.20 0.61
C ASN A 361 -11.95 -43.88 -0.62
N GLY A 362 -13.06 -43.36 -1.14
CA GLY A 362 -13.71 -43.88 -2.35
C GLY A 362 -12.94 -43.61 -3.65
N PHE A 363 -11.99 -42.66 -3.66
CA PHE A 363 -11.23 -42.31 -4.87
C PHE A 363 -9.73 -42.02 -4.66
N LEU A 364 -9.26 -41.83 -3.43
CA LEU A 364 -7.83 -41.73 -3.11
C LEU A 364 -7.22 -43.12 -2.86
N PRO A 365 -5.91 -43.31 -3.12
CA PRO A 365 -5.24 -44.58 -2.82
C PRO A 365 -5.25 -44.90 -1.32
N ASP A 366 -5.37 -46.18 -0.95
CA ASP A 366 -5.54 -46.65 0.45
C ASP A 366 -4.52 -46.09 1.46
N PHE A 367 -3.32 -45.76 0.97
CA PHE A 367 -2.17 -45.30 1.75
C PHE A 367 -2.00 -43.78 1.80
N TRP A 368 -3.00 -43.00 1.37
CA TRP A 368 -3.04 -41.57 1.70
C TRP A 368 -3.15 -41.35 3.22
N ASN A 369 -2.79 -40.17 3.69
CA ASN A 369 -2.53 -39.90 5.11
C ASN A 369 -3.79 -39.78 6.00
N LYS A 370 -4.99 -39.69 5.42
CA LYS A 370 -6.28 -39.60 6.14
C LYS A 370 -6.37 -38.46 7.16
N GLY A 371 -5.74 -37.32 6.87
CA GLY A 371 -5.69 -36.18 7.78
C GLY A 371 -5.52 -34.85 7.06
N ASN A 372 -5.37 -33.79 7.85
CA ASN A 372 -5.07 -32.44 7.40
C ASN A 372 -3.63 -32.10 7.84
N PRO A 373 -2.69 -31.82 6.92
CA PRO A 373 -2.84 -31.64 5.45
C PRO A 373 -3.28 -32.87 4.68
N ILE A 374 -4.10 -32.68 3.64
CA ILE A 374 -4.54 -33.71 2.69
C ILE A 374 -3.40 -33.95 1.68
N ASP A 375 -2.70 -35.09 1.79
CA ASP A 375 -1.64 -35.51 0.86
C ASP A 375 -2.23 -36.39 -0.26
N LEU A 376 -2.31 -35.80 -1.46
CA LEU A 376 -2.79 -36.43 -2.67
C LEU A 376 -1.75 -37.31 -3.37
N LEU A 377 -0.54 -37.43 -2.81
CA LEU A 377 0.59 -38.22 -3.31
C LEU A 377 1.23 -37.65 -4.59
N GLY A 378 2.51 -37.95 -4.81
CA GLY A 378 3.34 -37.34 -5.85
C GLY A 378 2.88 -37.52 -7.30
N ASP A 379 2.06 -38.54 -7.57
CA ASP A 379 1.49 -38.85 -8.88
C ASP A 379 0.09 -38.25 -9.11
N ALA A 380 -0.35 -37.34 -8.24
CA ALA A 380 -1.68 -36.72 -8.35
C ALA A 380 -1.88 -36.03 -9.70
N SER A 381 -2.89 -36.50 -10.44
CA SER A 381 -3.36 -35.87 -11.67
C SER A 381 -4.31 -34.70 -11.38
N ASP A 382 -4.61 -33.91 -12.41
CA ASP A 382 -5.64 -32.85 -12.38
C ASP A 382 -6.99 -33.42 -11.92
N ALA A 383 -7.35 -34.63 -12.37
CA ALA A 383 -8.59 -35.29 -11.97
C ALA A 383 -8.64 -35.64 -10.46
N ARG A 384 -7.50 -35.97 -9.84
CA ARG A 384 -7.42 -36.25 -8.39
C ARG A 384 -7.61 -34.97 -7.59
N PHE A 385 -6.98 -33.86 -8.01
CA PHE A 385 -7.22 -32.54 -7.43
C PHE A 385 -8.67 -32.11 -7.61
N ARG A 386 -9.23 -32.21 -8.82
CA ARG A 386 -10.61 -31.84 -9.13
C ARG A 386 -11.62 -32.52 -8.21
N ARG A 387 -11.55 -33.85 -8.08
CA ARG A 387 -12.45 -34.62 -7.19
C ARG A 387 -12.31 -34.20 -5.73
N THR A 388 -11.08 -33.94 -5.28
CA THR A 388 -10.81 -33.46 -3.92
C THR A 388 -11.41 -32.08 -3.70
N PHE A 389 -11.24 -31.14 -4.64
CA PHE A 389 -11.80 -29.80 -4.57
C PHE A 389 -13.32 -29.79 -4.62
N GLU A 390 -13.94 -30.59 -5.50
CA GLU A 390 -15.40 -30.74 -5.57
C GLU A 390 -15.98 -31.30 -4.26
N LEU A 391 -15.31 -32.25 -3.61
CA LEU A 391 -15.71 -32.76 -2.31
C LEU A 391 -15.61 -31.67 -1.23
N LEU A 392 -14.48 -30.97 -1.16
CA LEU A 392 -14.24 -29.91 -0.16
C LEU A 392 -15.16 -28.69 -0.36
N ALA A 393 -15.54 -28.39 -1.60
CA ALA A 393 -16.51 -27.33 -1.90
C ALA A 393 -17.94 -27.71 -1.46
N ARG A 394 -18.31 -29.00 -1.53
CA ARG A 394 -19.61 -29.48 -1.01
C ARG A 394 -19.66 -29.47 0.51
N HIS A 395 -18.51 -29.67 1.16
CA HIS A 395 -18.33 -29.65 2.61
C HIS A 395 -17.53 -28.42 3.04
N ASP A 396 -17.99 -27.22 2.63
CA ASP A 396 -17.29 -25.95 2.90
C ASP A 396 -17.66 -25.29 4.24
N ASP A 397 -18.50 -25.94 5.04
CA ASP A 397 -18.94 -25.48 6.34
C ASP A 397 -17.90 -25.69 7.45
N PHE A 398 -17.04 -26.72 7.35
CA PHE A 398 -16.06 -27.06 8.39
C PHE A 398 -14.72 -26.30 8.29
N TRP A 399 -14.44 -25.65 7.17
CA TRP A 399 -13.21 -24.90 6.92
C TRP A 399 -13.50 -23.48 6.44
N ASP A 400 -12.54 -22.58 6.53
CA ASP A 400 -12.64 -21.17 6.13
C ASP A 400 -11.55 -20.76 5.13
N ILE A 401 -10.40 -21.47 5.16
CA ILE A 401 -9.22 -21.24 4.33
C ILE A 401 -8.71 -22.57 3.79
N ALA A 402 -8.45 -22.66 2.48
CA ALA A 402 -7.76 -23.78 1.85
C ALA A 402 -6.41 -23.32 1.29
N PHE A 403 -5.31 -23.89 1.78
CA PHE A 403 -3.99 -23.73 1.16
C PHE A 403 -3.77 -24.84 0.15
N VAL A 404 -3.60 -24.49 -1.12
CA VAL A 404 -3.28 -25.45 -2.18
C VAL A 404 -1.80 -25.35 -2.50
N VAL A 405 -1.02 -26.32 -2.04
CA VAL A 405 0.43 -26.35 -2.20
C VAL A 405 0.80 -27.28 -3.34
N SER A 406 1.56 -26.77 -4.31
CA SER A 406 2.03 -27.55 -5.45
C SER A 406 3.49 -27.21 -5.77
N PHE A 407 4.19 -28.16 -6.38
CA PHE A 407 5.62 -28.07 -6.69
C PHE A 407 5.89 -28.56 -8.12
N PRO A 408 7.04 -28.22 -8.72
CA PRO A 408 7.31 -28.51 -10.12
C PRO A 408 7.46 -30.02 -10.34
N ASN A 409 6.67 -30.58 -11.25
CA ASN A 409 6.78 -31.98 -11.67
C ASN A 409 6.23 -32.16 -13.10
N LEU A 410 6.51 -33.31 -13.71
CA LEU A 410 6.08 -33.62 -15.10
C LEU A 410 4.68 -34.22 -15.20
N VAL A 411 4.05 -34.57 -14.07
CA VAL A 411 2.73 -35.22 -14.04
C VAL A 411 1.62 -34.16 -14.13
N LEU A 412 1.79 -33.06 -13.40
CA LEU A 412 0.83 -31.97 -13.32
C LEU A 412 1.52 -30.63 -13.56
N GLY A 413 1.21 -30.00 -14.70
CA GLY A 413 1.72 -28.68 -15.04
C GLY A 413 1.07 -27.56 -14.22
N SER A 414 1.79 -26.45 -14.04
CA SER A 414 1.35 -25.30 -13.25
C SER A 414 0.05 -24.66 -13.75
N GLU A 415 -0.16 -24.61 -15.06
CA GLU A 415 -1.40 -24.12 -15.68
C GLU A 415 -2.60 -25.03 -15.36
N ALA A 416 -2.43 -26.35 -15.38
CA ALA A 416 -3.51 -27.28 -15.08
C ALA A 416 -3.98 -27.15 -13.63
N ILE A 417 -3.04 -27.15 -12.67
CA ILE A 417 -3.39 -26.97 -11.25
C ILE A 417 -3.99 -25.59 -10.97
N ALA A 418 -3.49 -24.52 -11.60
CA ALA A 418 -4.04 -23.19 -11.44
C ALA A 418 -5.50 -23.10 -11.92
N ASN A 419 -5.81 -23.72 -13.07
CA ASN A 419 -7.19 -23.78 -13.57
C ASN A 419 -8.13 -24.58 -12.64
N GLU A 420 -7.65 -25.67 -12.01
CA GLU A 420 -8.44 -26.38 -11.01
C GLU A 420 -8.65 -25.56 -9.73
N ILE A 421 -7.65 -24.79 -9.30
CA ILE A 421 -7.78 -23.84 -8.18
C ILE A 421 -8.81 -22.75 -8.50
N VAL A 422 -8.82 -22.22 -9.73
CA VAL A 422 -9.83 -21.25 -10.19
C VAL A 422 -11.23 -21.84 -10.11
N ARG A 423 -11.45 -23.04 -10.65
CA ARG A 423 -12.74 -23.74 -10.55
C ARG A 423 -13.16 -23.95 -9.10
N PHE A 424 -12.23 -24.38 -8.24
CA PHE A 424 -12.50 -24.57 -6.82
C PHE A 424 -12.94 -23.26 -6.15
N SER A 425 -12.29 -22.14 -6.51
CA SER A 425 -12.63 -20.81 -6.01
C SER A 425 -14.04 -20.37 -6.36
N GLU A 426 -14.53 -20.74 -7.54
CA GLU A 426 -15.89 -20.42 -7.99
C GLU A 426 -16.97 -21.26 -7.28
N GLN A 427 -16.61 -22.42 -6.74
CA GLN A 427 -17.54 -23.36 -6.10
C GLN A 427 -17.76 -23.09 -4.61
N THR A 428 -16.93 -22.25 -3.97
CA THR A 428 -17.02 -21.96 -2.53
C THR A 428 -16.82 -20.47 -2.22
N GLY A 429 -17.53 -20.00 -1.19
CA GLY A 429 -17.34 -18.67 -0.63
C GLY A 429 -16.10 -18.54 0.26
N ASN A 430 -15.45 -19.66 0.59
CA ASN A 430 -14.25 -19.68 1.43
C ASN A 430 -13.00 -19.24 0.68
N MET A 431 -11.98 -18.87 1.45
CA MET A 431 -10.73 -18.37 0.91
C MET A 431 -9.87 -19.54 0.42
N ILE A 432 -9.29 -19.39 -0.77
CA ILE A 432 -8.30 -20.33 -1.29
C ILE A 432 -7.01 -19.54 -1.51
N VAL A 433 -5.90 -20.10 -1.04
CA VAL A 433 -4.57 -19.53 -1.21
C VAL A 433 -3.71 -20.55 -1.95
N GLY A 434 -3.23 -20.18 -3.12
CA GLY A 434 -2.27 -20.97 -3.88
C GLY A 434 -0.85 -20.78 -3.33
N THR A 435 -0.13 -21.87 -3.15
CA THR A 435 1.31 -21.85 -2.91
C THR A 435 1.98 -22.69 -3.98
N LEU A 436 2.22 -22.07 -5.13
CA LEU A 436 2.86 -22.71 -6.28
C LEU A 436 4.36 -22.50 -6.20
N LEU A 437 5.04 -23.47 -5.60
CA LEU A 437 6.46 -23.45 -5.25
C LEU A 437 7.35 -23.71 -6.47
N GLY A 438 8.41 -22.93 -6.66
CA GLY A 438 9.39 -23.13 -7.73
C GLY A 438 9.55 -21.91 -8.64
N GLY A 439 10.52 -21.96 -9.56
CA GLY A 439 10.86 -20.87 -10.47
C GLY A 439 9.94 -20.76 -11.69
N ASP A 440 10.54 -20.52 -12.86
CA ASP A 440 9.84 -20.20 -14.13
C ASP A 440 8.75 -21.20 -14.50
N SER A 441 8.95 -22.50 -14.24
CA SER A 441 7.97 -23.55 -14.56
C SER A 441 6.63 -23.39 -13.84
N MET A 442 6.60 -22.66 -12.73
CA MET A 442 5.38 -22.39 -11.96
C MET A 442 4.82 -20.98 -12.18
N GLN A 443 5.57 -20.12 -12.89
CA GLN A 443 5.19 -18.72 -13.09
C GLN A 443 3.84 -18.59 -13.79
N ARG A 444 3.62 -19.34 -14.88
CA ARG A 444 2.35 -19.29 -15.61
C ARG A 444 1.15 -19.64 -14.73
N GLY A 445 1.29 -20.62 -13.84
CA GLY A 445 0.25 -20.96 -12.87
C GLY A 445 -0.04 -19.81 -11.90
N ARG A 446 0.99 -19.13 -11.39
CA ARG A 446 0.83 -17.95 -10.53
C ARG A 446 0.17 -16.79 -11.26
N ASP A 447 0.53 -16.57 -12.53
CA ASP A 447 -0.08 -15.52 -13.35
C ASP A 447 -1.57 -15.78 -13.57
N ILE A 448 -1.98 -17.03 -13.85
CA ILE A 448 -3.40 -17.40 -13.95
C ILE A 448 -4.14 -17.12 -12.64
N LEU A 449 -3.56 -17.49 -11.48
CA LEU A 449 -4.18 -17.19 -10.19
C LEU A 449 -4.33 -15.67 -9.97
N ARG A 450 -3.32 -14.88 -10.35
CA ARG A 450 -3.34 -13.41 -10.28
C ARG A 450 -4.41 -12.80 -11.19
N GLU A 451 -4.51 -13.26 -12.43
CA GLU A 451 -5.54 -12.86 -13.41
C GLU A 451 -6.96 -13.07 -12.87
N HIS A 452 -7.16 -14.11 -12.05
CA HIS A 452 -8.44 -14.44 -11.40
C HIS A 452 -8.58 -13.92 -9.95
N HIS A 453 -7.68 -13.05 -9.50
CA HIS A 453 -7.66 -12.48 -8.15
C HIS A 453 -7.63 -13.51 -7.01
N ILE A 454 -6.97 -14.66 -7.24
CA ILE A 454 -6.73 -15.69 -6.24
C ILE A 454 -5.35 -15.45 -5.62
N PRO A 455 -5.26 -15.29 -4.28
CA PRO A 455 -3.99 -15.10 -3.61
C PRO A 455 -3.02 -16.25 -3.93
N SER A 456 -1.84 -15.90 -4.43
CA SER A 456 -0.80 -16.89 -4.75
C SER A 456 0.57 -16.42 -4.27
N PHE A 457 1.33 -17.34 -3.68
CA PHE A 457 2.68 -17.09 -3.19
C PHE A 457 3.66 -18.16 -3.71
N GLU A 458 4.93 -17.78 -3.82
CA GLU A 458 6.03 -18.66 -4.27
C GLU A 458 6.76 -19.36 -3.13
N GLU A 459 6.53 -18.92 -1.89
CA GLU A 459 7.22 -19.43 -0.69
C GLU A 459 6.23 -19.85 0.40
N LEU A 460 6.45 -21.05 0.96
CA LEU A 460 5.54 -21.67 1.91
C LEU A 460 5.56 -20.96 3.28
N ASP A 461 6.73 -20.69 3.84
CA ASP A 461 6.88 -19.91 5.09
C ASP A 461 6.17 -18.57 4.97
N PHE A 462 6.38 -17.89 3.84
CA PHE A 462 5.80 -16.60 3.57
C PHE A 462 4.27 -16.65 3.56
N THR A 463 3.69 -17.66 2.90
CA THR A 463 2.23 -17.89 2.84
C THR A 463 1.62 -17.97 4.24
N PHE A 464 2.12 -18.88 5.08
CA PHE A 464 1.59 -19.10 6.43
C PHE A 464 1.88 -17.91 7.35
N ARG A 465 3.04 -17.27 7.22
CA ARG A 465 3.39 -16.07 7.99
C ARG A 465 2.44 -14.92 7.72
N VAL A 466 2.09 -14.70 6.45
CA VAL A 466 1.11 -13.68 6.06
C VAL A 466 -0.27 -14.04 6.58
N MET A 467 -0.74 -15.26 6.35
CA MET A 467 -2.07 -15.67 6.80
C MET A 467 -2.19 -15.60 8.33
N GLY A 468 -1.20 -16.09 9.06
CA GLY A 468 -1.16 -16.02 10.51
C GLY A 468 -1.27 -14.59 11.04
N ARG A 469 -0.61 -13.62 10.39
CA ARG A 469 -0.78 -12.19 10.74
C ARG A 469 -2.19 -11.69 10.48
N ILE A 470 -2.78 -12.04 9.34
CA ILE A 470 -4.14 -11.64 8.99
C ILE A 470 -5.15 -12.23 9.99
N LEU A 471 -5.00 -13.51 10.32
CA LEU A 471 -5.84 -14.20 11.32
C LEU A 471 -5.64 -13.67 12.73
N TRP A 472 -4.41 -13.32 13.10
CA TRP A 472 -4.11 -12.68 14.37
C TRP A 472 -4.75 -11.30 14.47
N GLN A 473 -4.70 -10.51 13.39
CA GLN A 473 -5.30 -9.17 13.34
C GLN A 473 -6.83 -9.21 13.37
N ARG A 474 -7.46 -10.14 12.64
CA ARG A 474 -8.91 -10.15 12.44
C ARG A 474 -9.70 -10.85 13.55
N PHE A 475 -9.12 -11.87 14.18
CA PHE A 475 -9.87 -12.79 15.05
C PHE A 475 -9.32 -12.90 16.47
N ARG A 476 -8.41 -12.02 16.91
CA ARG A 476 -7.82 -12.08 18.26
C ARG A 476 -8.28 -10.95 19.18
#